data_AF-A0A559KVC4-F1
#
_entry.id   AF-A0A559KVC4-F1
#
_cell.length_a   1.000
_cell.length_b   1.000
_cell.length_c   1.000
_cell.angle_alpha   90.00
_cell.angle_beta   90.00
_cell.angle_gamma   90.00
#
_symmetry.space_group_name_H-M   'P 1'
#
loop_
_entity.id
_entity.type
_entity.pdbx_description
1 polymer ?
#
loop_
_entity_poly.entity_id
_entity_poly.type
_entity_poly.pdbx_seq_one_letter_code
_entity_poly.pdbx_strand_id
1 'polypeptide(L)'
;MQGSPRTSGYYFAQQFGFNGVDDVGYTGLQPRPDSRRRQVVHAAFSSFQNRTTTKHKNCHSGADGSLGVSCALDIFGDYSHFYNISVKNTGGTTWRGTLIDTVTGKSDVIGEWMLPSSAGKMLNGQVGFFEYYNWSDVKCSSATPPQRQKELLVAKSPSFTRPANASKKLNLKATQTGKGYQIQAGFK
;
A
#
# COMPACT_ATOMS: atom_id res chain seq x y z
N MET A 1 4.85 7.91 -8.49
CA MET A 1 3.39 7.83 -8.72
C MET A 1 3.01 8.58 -10.00
N GLN A 2 3.83 8.48 -11.04
CA GLN A 2 3.71 9.31 -12.22
C GLN A 2 2.42 8.97 -12.96
N GLY A 3 1.72 9.98 -13.49
CA GLY A 3 0.51 9.79 -14.27
C GLY A 3 -0.75 9.37 -13.50
N SER A 4 -0.70 9.19 -12.17
CA SER A 4 -1.90 8.91 -11.38
C SER A 4 -2.78 10.16 -11.25
N PRO A 5 -4.12 10.02 -11.23
CA PRO A 5 -5.03 11.15 -11.04
C PRO A 5 -4.80 11.83 -9.69
N ARG A 6 -5.08 13.13 -9.62
CA ARG A 6 -4.95 13.96 -8.41
C ARG A 6 -6.24 13.92 -7.60
N THR A 7 -6.70 12.71 -7.31
CA THR A 7 -7.99 12.44 -6.66
C THR A 7 -7.84 11.29 -5.68
N SER A 8 -8.68 11.28 -4.64
CA SER A 8 -8.84 10.11 -3.79
C SER A 8 -9.49 8.97 -4.58
N GLY A 9 -9.45 7.77 -4.02
CA GLY A 9 -10.19 6.62 -4.51
C GLY A 9 -9.34 5.54 -5.17
N TYR A 10 -8.06 5.78 -5.43
CA TYR A 10 -7.15 4.78 -6.02
C TYR A 10 -6.18 4.25 -4.98
N TYR A 11 -5.86 2.96 -5.05
CA TYR A 11 -4.88 2.34 -4.16
C TYR A 11 -3.96 1.37 -4.91
N PHE A 12 -2.65 1.62 -4.83
CA PHE A 12 -1.59 0.72 -5.32
C PHE A 12 -1.01 -0.03 -4.13
N ALA A 13 -1.36 -1.30 -3.97
CA ALA A 13 -1.15 -2.01 -2.72
C ALA A 13 -0.44 -3.35 -2.91
N GLN A 14 0.17 -3.80 -1.83
CA GLN A 14 0.80 -5.10 -1.69
C GLN A 14 0.37 -5.70 -0.36
N GLN A 15 -0.13 -6.92 -0.40
CA GLN A 15 -0.40 -7.71 0.80
C GLN A 15 0.85 -8.49 1.21
N PHE A 16 0.91 -8.87 2.48
CA PHE A 16 1.91 -9.79 3.04
C PHE A 16 1.27 -10.57 4.19
N GLY A 17 1.71 -11.81 4.41
CA GLY A 17 1.19 -12.69 5.47
C GLY A 17 2.25 -12.96 6.53
N PHE A 18 1.85 -13.62 7.61
CA PHE A 18 2.74 -14.01 8.71
C PHE A 18 2.47 -15.47 9.10
N ASN A 19 3.50 -16.18 9.56
CA ASN A 19 3.30 -17.51 10.15
C ASN A 19 2.48 -17.41 11.45
N GLY A 20 1.66 -18.41 11.74
CA GLY A 20 0.98 -18.55 13.05
C GLY A 20 -0.20 -17.60 13.29
N VAL A 21 -0.64 -16.87 12.26
CA VAL A 21 -1.84 -16.04 12.25
C VAL A 21 -2.46 -16.06 10.84
N ASP A 22 -3.77 -15.84 10.74
CA ASP A 22 -4.53 -16.23 9.55
C ASP A 22 -4.78 -15.10 8.54
N ASP A 23 -4.81 -13.84 9.00
CA ASP A 23 -5.14 -12.71 8.12
C ASP A 23 -3.90 -12.19 7.35
N VAL A 24 -4.05 -11.05 6.69
CA VAL A 24 -2.95 -10.38 5.99
C VAL A 24 -2.59 -9.05 6.66
N GLY A 25 -1.44 -8.51 6.30
CA GLY A 25 -1.21 -7.07 6.31
C GLY A 25 -1.15 -6.53 4.89
N TYR A 26 -1.29 -5.23 4.73
CA TYR A 26 -0.98 -4.59 3.46
C TYR A 26 -0.17 -3.31 3.66
N THR A 27 0.40 -2.85 2.55
CA THR A 27 0.88 -1.48 2.44
C THR A 27 0.77 -1.00 1.01
N GLY A 28 0.72 0.32 0.82
CA GLY A 28 0.61 0.88 -0.51
C GLY A 28 0.54 2.39 -0.55
N LEU A 29 0.37 2.90 -1.76
CA LEU A 29 0.28 4.32 -2.05
C LEU A 29 -1.10 4.67 -2.61
N GLN A 30 -1.65 5.79 -2.14
CA GLN A 30 -2.89 6.37 -2.65
C GLN A 30 -2.56 7.78 -3.15
N PRO A 31 -2.91 8.12 -4.40
CA PRO A 31 -2.91 9.52 -4.78
C PRO A 31 -4.03 10.25 -4.02
N ARG A 32 -3.78 11.51 -3.71
CA ARG A 32 -4.75 12.41 -3.07
C ARG A 32 -4.95 13.68 -3.89
N PRO A 33 -6.03 14.43 -3.64
CA PRO A 33 -6.15 15.81 -4.10
C PRO A 33 -4.97 16.64 -3.59
N ASP A 34 -4.58 17.61 -4.39
CA ASP A 34 -3.55 18.57 -4.00
C ASP A 34 -3.98 19.32 -2.74
N SER A 35 -3.04 19.53 -1.83
CA SER A 35 -3.25 20.32 -0.63
C SER A 35 -2.25 21.46 -0.62
N ARG A 36 -2.73 22.68 -0.35
CA ARG A 36 -1.90 23.90 -0.37
C ARG A 36 -1.11 24.06 -1.68
N ARG A 37 -1.77 23.74 -2.81
CA ARG A 37 -1.18 23.75 -4.17
C ARG A 37 0.02 22.81 -4.34
N ARG A 38 0.15 21.79 -3.48
CA ARG A 38 1.19 20.80 -3.54
C ARG A 38 0.62 19.40 -3.65
N GLN A 39 1.41 18.58 -4.31
CA GLN A 39 1.20 17.18 -4.51
C GLN A 39 1.21 16.42 -3.18
N VAL A 40 0.22 15.55 -2.94
CA VAL A 40 0.10 14.78 -1.69
C VAL A 40 0.22 13.29 -1.98
N VAL A 41 1.26 12.67 -1.44
CA VAL A 41 1.43 11.21 -1.46
C VAL A 41 0.92 10.66 -0.14
N HIS A 42 -0.11 9.81 -0.21
CA HIS A 42 -0.63 9.09 0.94
C HIS A 42 -0.07 7.67 0.95
N ALA A 43 0.55 7.27 2.05
CA ALA A 43 1.03 5.92 2.26
C ALA A 43 0.26 5.24 3.39
N ALA A 44 -0.20 4.02 3.14
CA ALA A 44 -0.93 3.21 4.10
C ALA A 44 -0.13 1.98 4.50
N PHE A 45 -0.24 1.56 5.76
CA PHE A 45 0.40 0.37 6.30
C PHE A 45 -0.49 -0.23 7.39
N SER A 46 -1.05 -1.41 7.15
CA SER A 46 -2.08 -2.00 8.00
C SER A 46 -1.86 -3.48 8.26
N SER A 47 -2.35 -3.94 9.40
CA SER A 47 -2.47 -5.34 9.78
C SER A 47 -3.93 -5.64 10.06
N PHE A 48 -4.45 -6.72 9.50
CA PHE A 48 -5.80 -7.22 9.77
C PHE A 48 -5.82 -8.24 10.91
N GLN A 49 -4.66 -8.60 11.44
CA GLN A 49 -4.57 -9.61 12.49
C GLN A 49 -5.28 -9.12 13.74
N ASN A 50 -6.21 -9.94 14.24
CA ASN A 50 -6.79 -9.73 15.55
C ASN A 50 -5.68 -9.62 16.62
N ARG A 51 -5.92 -8.77 17.63
CA ARG A 51 -4.96 -8.47 18.73
C ARG A 51 -3.65 -7.81 18.27
N THR A 52 -3.58 -7.30 17.04
CA THR A 52 -2.53 -6.33 16.69
C THR A 52 -2.69 -5.08 17.58
N THR A 53 -1.57 -4.55 18.06
CA THR A 53 -1.56 -3.32 18.88
C THR A 53 -0.57 -2.31 18.32
N THR A 54 -0.69 -1.05 18.73
CA THR A 54 0.23 0.02 18.33
C THR A 54 0.33 1.08 19.42
N LYS A 55 1.47 1.78 19.43
CA LYS A 55 1.68 3.03 20.19
C LYS A 55 2.07 4.19 19.25
N HIS A 56 2.10 3.96 17.94
CA HIS A 56 2.61 4.93 16.99
C HIS A 56 1.51 5.93 16.63
N LYS A 57 1.82 7.23 16.69
CA LYS A 57 0.85 8.34 16.55
C LYS A 57 0.07 8.37 15.22
N ASN A 58 0.65 7.80 14.16
CA ASN A 58 0.01 7.72 12.84
C ASN A 58 -0.93 6.52 12.70
N CYS A 59 -1.07 5.72 13.76
CA CYS A 59 -1.81 4.47 13.74
C CYS A 59 -3.01 4.52 14.67
N HIS A 60 -4.05 3.78 14.33
CA HIS A 60 -5.23 3.60 15.15
C HIS A 60 -5.71 2.14 15.10
N SER A 61 -6.52 1.77 16.09
CA SER A 61 -7.16 0.45 16.11
C SER A 61 -8.15 0.29 14.95
N GLY A 62 -8.24 -0.93 14.45
CA GLY A 62 -9.05 -1.33 13.31
C GLY A 62 -8.36 -1.14 11.96
N ALA A 63 -8.70 -2.01 11.01
CA ALA A 63 -8.24 -1.95 9.62
C ALA A 63 -9.45 -2.08 8.69
N ASP A 64 -9.76 -1.04 7.91
CA ASP A 64 -10.89 -0.99 6.97
C ASP A 64 -12.25 -1.42 7.57
N GLY A 65 -12.50 -1.04 8.83
CA GLY A 65 -13.71 -1.37 9.57
C GLY A 65 -13.70 -2.75 10.25
N SER A 66 -12.65 -3.54 10.08
CA SER A 66 -12.43 -4.80 10.80
C SER A 66 -11.42 -4.67 11.93
N LEU A 67 -11.14 -5.79 12.62
CA LEU A 67 -10.08 -5.88 13.63
C LEU A 67 -8.70 -5.57 13.03
N GLY A 68 -7.73 -5.29 13.91
CA GLY A 68 -6.35 -5.02 13.53
C GLY A 68 -5.90 -3.59 13.82
N VAL A 69 -4.97 -3.08 13.03
CA VAL A 69 -4.40 -1.73 13.14
C VAL A 69 -4.15 -1.17 11.74
N SER A 70 -4.54 0.09 11.52
CA SER A 70 -4.19 0.86 10.34
C SER A 70 -3.30 2.04 10.69
N CYS A 71 -2.27 2.26 9.89
CA CYS A 71 -1.41 3.42 9.93
C CYS A 71 -1.43 4.13 8.59
N ALA A 72 -1.36 5.46 8.62
CA ALA A 72 -1.28 6.25 7.40
C ALA A 72 -0.40 7.49 7.57
N LEU A 73 0.22 7.91 6.47
CA LEU A 73 1.03 9.12 6.41
C LEU A 73 0.78 9.86 5.10
N ASP A 74 0.47 11.15 5.22
CA ASP A 74 0.51 12.09 4.11
C ASP A 74 1.83 12.84 4.09
N ILE A 75 2.48 12.88 2.93
CA ILE A 75 3.63 13.75 2.68
C ILE A 75 3.35 14.65 1.48
N PHE A 76 4.01 15.81 1.47
CA PHE A 76 4.16 16.57 0.24
C PHE A 76 5.32 15.97 -0.55
N GLY A 77 5.03 15.43 -1.74
CA GLY A 77 6.00 14.70 -2.56
C GLY A 77 5.66 14.76 -4.04
N ASP A 78 6.67 14.73 -4.89
CA ASP A 78 6.50 14.80 -6.35
C ASP A 78 6.04 13.45 -6.92
N TYR A 79 4.98 13.45 -7.73
CA TYR A 79 4.44 12.25 -8.35
C TYR A 79 5.34 11.71 -9.46
N SER A 80 6.19 12.53 -10.07
CA SER A 80 7.22 12.06 -11.00
C SER A 80 8.25 11.16 -10.32
N HIS A 81 8.40 11.24 -8.99
CA HIS A 81 9.30 10.38 -8.24
C HIS A 81 8.75 8.96 -8.11
N PHE A 82 9.68 8.00 -8.02
CA PHE A 82 9.39 6.66 -7.53
C PHE A 82 9.48 6.64 -6.00
N TYR A 83 8.51 5.99 -5.38
CA TYR A 83 8.48 5.77 -3.94
C TYR A 83 8.55 4.28 -3.66
N ASN A 84 9.34 3.92 -2.66
CA ASN A 84 9.41 2.60 -2.09
C ASN A 84 8.74 2.58 -0.72
N ILE A 85 7.95 1.55 -0.41
CA ILE A 85 7.59 1.27 0.98
C ILE A 85 8.39 0.07 1.47
N SER A 86 9.10 0.26 2.58
CA SER A 86 9.82 -0.77 3.31
C SER A 86 9.00 -1.25 4.50
N VAL A 87 8.72 -2.55 4.60
CA VAL A 87 8.08 -3.17 5.78
C VAL A 87 9.10 -4.02 6.51
N LYS A 88 9.53 -3.65 7.73
CA LYS A 88 10.63 -4.33 8.43
C LYS A 88 10.27 -4.72 9.86
N ASN A 89 10.72 -5.90 10.29
CA ASN A 89 10.69 -6.28 11.70
C ASN A 89 11.74 -5.49 12.46
N THR A 90 11.33 -4.79 13.52
CA THR A 90 12.21 -3.95 14.36
C THR A 90 12.56 -4.59 15.69
N GLY A 91 11.98 -5.77 16.00
CA GLY A 91 12.23 -6.53 17.21
C GLY A 91 10.96 -7.24 17.69
N GLY A 92 11.10 -8.49 18.15
CA GLY A 92 9.97 -9.31 18.57
C GLY A 92 8.91 -9.41 17.47
N THR A 93 7.65 -9.10 17.80
CA THR A 93 6.53 -9.06 16.86
C THR A 93 6.25 -7.66 16.30
N THR A 94 7.19 -6.71 16.45
CA THR A 94 7.05 -5.32 16.01
C THR A 94 7.46 -5.16 14.55
N TRP A 95 6.61 -4.53 13.76
CA TRP A 95 6.83 -4.24 12.35
C TRP A 95 6.63 -2.75 12.06
N ARG A 96 7.52 -2.21 11.23
CA ARG A 96 7.55 -0.80 10.81
C ARG A 96 7.36 -0.68 9.31
N GLY A 97 6.43 0.18 8.90
CA GLY A 97 6.28 0.66 7.53
C GLY A 97 7.01 1.99 7.35
N THR A 98 7.80 2.12 6.29
CA THR A 98 8.56 3.35 5.98
C THR A 98 8.44 3.69 4.50
N LEU A 99 7.99 4.90 4.22
CA LEU A 99 7.93 5.49 2.88
C LEU A 99 9.30 6.08 2.54
N ILE A 100 9.81 5.78 1.35
CA ILE A 100 11.12 6.19 0.88
C ILE A 100 10.95 6.82 -0.50
N ASP A 101 11.25 8.11 -0.63
CA ASP A 101 11.42 8.74 -1.94
C ASP A 101 12.77 8.29 -2.52
N THR A 102 12.73 7.55 -3.61
CA THR A 102 13.94 6.97 -4.21
C THR A 102 14.79 7.98 -4.97
N VAL A 103 14.23 9.14 -5.31
CA VAL A 103 14.95 10.21 -6.01
C VAL A 103 15.70 11.07 -5.00
N THR A 104 15.05 11.45 -3.89
CA THR A 104 15.66 12.32 -2.86
C THR A 104 16.35 11.55 -1.74
N GLY A 105 16.08 10.24 -1.60
CA GLY A 105 16.53 9.42 -0.47
C GLY A 105 15.77 9.68 0.83
N LYS A 106 14.84 10.64 0.85
CA LYS A 106 14.08 10.99 2.06
C LYS A 106 13.24 9.79 2.50
N SER A 107 13.30 9.49 3.81
CA SER A 107 12.56 8.40 4.43
C SER A 107 11.66 8.93 5.54
N ASP A 108 10.37 8.59 5.50
CA ASP A 108 9.37 8.97 6.48
C ASP A 108 8.66 7.70 7.04
N VAL A 109 8.54 7.60 8.36
CA VAL A 109 7.88 6.44 8.99
C VAL A 109 6.36 6.57 8.83
N ILE A 110 5.75 5.59 8.17
CA ILE A 110 4.29 5.51 8.01
C ILE A 110 3.67 5.15 9.36
N GLY A 111 4.19 4.09 9.98
CA GLY A 111 3.77 3.66 11.30
C GLY A 111 4.44 2.38 11.78
N GLU A 112 4.08 1.98 13.00
CA GLU A 112 4.53 0.75 13.63
C GLU A 112 3.37 0.05 14.32
N TRP A 113 3.36 -1.27 14.27
CA TRP A 113 2.45 -2.10 15.05
C TRP A 113 3.10 -3.41 15.48
N MET A 114 2.54 -4.01 16.52
CA MET A 114 2.98 -5.26 17.12
C MET A 114 1.92 -6.33 16.89
N LEU A 115 2.34 -7.44 16.28
CA LEU A 115 1.47 -8.61 16.11
C LEU A 115 1.30 -9.38 17.43
N PRO A 116 0.27 -10.24 17.52
CA PRO A 116 0.14 -11.19 18.62
C PRO A 116 1.40 -12.06 18.76
N SER A 117 1.69 -12.55 19.97
CA SER A 117 2.87 -13.38 20.24
C SER A 117 2.91 -14.70 19.46
N SER A 118 1.76 -15.18 18.96
CA SER A 118 1.69 -16.34 18.07
C SER A 118 2.22 -16.06 16.67
N ALA A 119 2.35 -14.78 16.27
CA ALA A 119 2.82 -14.41 14.95
C ALA A 119 4.33 -14.64 14.82
N GLY A 120 4.70 -15.36 13.77
CA GLY A 120 6.07 -15.65 13.39
C GLY A 120 6.60 -14.74 12.28
N LYS A 121 7.56 -15.26 11.52
CA LYS A 121 8.17 -14.55 10.41
C LYS A 121 7.14 -14.24 9.32
N MET A 122 7.34 -13.11 8.65
CA MET A 122 6.60 -12.76 7.44
C MET A 122 6.80 -13.82 6.35
N LEU A 123 5.71 -14.18 5.69
CA LEU A 123 5.69 -15.18 4.63
C LEU A 123 6.21 -14.62 3.31
N ASN A 124 6.79 -15.51 2.50
CA ASN A 124 7.21 -15.21 1.14
C ASN A 124 6.00 -15.27 0.21
N GLY A 125 5.82 -14.24 -0.63
CA GLY A 125 4.83 -14.23 -1.71
C GLY A 125 3.42 -13.93 -1.22
N GLN A 126 2.92 -12.77 -1.63
CA GLN A 126 1.53 -12.35 -1.47
C GLN A 126 1.14 -11.40 -2.60
N VAL A 127 -0.14 -11.05 -2.66
CA VAL A 127 -0.76 -10.39 -3.81
C VAL A 127 -0.50 -8.89 -3.83
N GLY A 128 0.07 -8.39 -4.94
CA GLY A 128 -0.03 -6.97 -5.31
C GLY A 128 -1.38 -6.70 -5.99
N PHE A 129 -2.04 -5.59 -5.68
CA PHE A 129 -3.33 -5.25 -6.28
C PHE A 129 -3.48 -3.74 -6.51
N PHE A 130 -4.37 -3.40 -7.43
CA PHE A 130 -4.84 -2.04 -7.68
C PHE A 130 -6.34 -1.99 -7.45
N GLU A 131 -6.81 -1.03 -6.64
CA GLU A 131 -8.23 -0.89 -6.34
C GLU A 131 -8.70 0.55 -6.56
N TYR A 132 -9.92 0.68 -7.09
CA TYR A 132 -10.70 1.91 -6.98
C TYR A 132 -11.76 1.74 -5.88
N TYR A 133 -11.57 2.36 -4.72
CA TYR A 133 -12.39 2.14 -3.51
C TYR A 133 -13.53 3.16 -3.35
N ASN A 134 -13.59 4.19 -4.17
CA ASN A 134 -14.61 5.25 -4.07
C ASN A 134 -15.82 4.96 -4.97
N TRP A 135 -16.46 3.81 -4.75
CA TRP A 135 -17.55 3.29 -5.59
C TRP A 135 -18.84 4.10 -5.51
N SER A 136 -19.09 4.80 -4.39
CA SER A 136 -20.30 5.60 -4.17
C SER A 136 -20.47 6.80 -5.13
N ASP A 137 -19.40 7.22 -5.81
CA ASP A 137 -19.44 8.30 -6.79
C ASP A 137 -19.77 7.83 -8.23
N VAL A 138 -19.93 6.52 -8.44
CA VAL A 138 -20.36 5.96 -9.72
C VAL A 138 -21.89 6.04 -9.80
N LYS A 139 -22.43 7.22 -10.17
CA LYS A 139 -23.77 7.27 -10.76
C LYS A 139 -23.67 6.55 -12.10
N CYS A 140 -24.35 5.42 -12.25
CA CYS A 140 -24.43 4.69 -13.51
C CYS A 140 -24.97 5.60 -14.63
N SER A 141 -24.08 6.16 -15.43
CA SER A 141 -24.37 6.60 -16.79
C SER A 141 -23.37 5.91 -17.72
N SER A 142 -23.78 4.74 -18.22
CA SER A 142 -23.27 4.02 -19.41
C SER A 142 -21.76 3.77 -19.59
N ALA A 143 -20.87 4.19 -18.68
CA ALA A 143 -19.47 3.81 -18.69
C ALA A 143 -19.27 2.56 -17.83
N THR A 144 -18.65 1.53 -18.41
CA THR A 144 -18.27 0.30 -17.70
C THR A 144 -17.56 0.68 -16.39
N PRO A 145 -18.08 0.29 -15.22
CA PRO A 145 -17.43 0.57 -13.94
C PRO A 145 -16.00 0.03 -13.99
N PRO A 146 -14.99 0.72 -13.43
CA PRO A 146 -13.70 0.11 -13.20
C PRO A 146 -13.94 -1.10 -12.28
N GLN A 147 -13.92 -2.29 -12.88
CA GLN A 147 -14.15 -3.53 -12.16
C GLN A 147 -13.11 -3.65 -11.04
N ARG A 148 -13.49 -4.33 -9.96
CA ARG A 148 -12.57 -4.79 -8.93
C ARG A 148 -11.57 -5.76 -9.56
N GLN A 149 -10.50 -5.25 -10.17
CA GLN A 149 -9.42 -6.07 -10.71
C GLN A 149 -8.53 -6.50 -9.54
N LYS A 150 -8.99 -7.51 -8.79
CA LYS A 150 -8.10 -8.32 -7.94
C LYS A 150 -7.27 -9.19 -8.88
N GLU A 151 -6.26 -8.62 -9.51
CA GLU A 151 -5.37 -9.41 -10.35
C GLU A 151 -4.21 -9.92 -9.51
N LEU A 152 -4.10 -11.25 -9.45
CA LEU A 152 -3.15 -11.97 -8.62
C LEU A 152 -1.72 -11.74 -9.12
N LEU A 153 -1.03 -10.73 -8.60
CA LEU A 153 0.41 -10.58 -8.80
C LEU A 153 1.14 -11.52 -7.83
N VAL A 154 1.30 -12.79 -8.22
CA VAL A 154 2.31 -13.66 -7.60
C VAL A 154 3.68 -13.10 -7.99
N ALA A 155 4.56 -12.90 -7.02
CA ALA A 155 5.91 -12.38 -7.20
C ALA A 155 6.81 -13.30 -8.07
N LYS A 156 6.53 -13.38 -9.37
CA LYS A 156 7.40 -13.91 -10.43
C LYS A 156 7.12 -13.15 -11.74
N SER A 157 7.86 -12.05 -11.93
CA SER A 157 8.13 -11.37 -13.21
C SER A 157 7.09 -10.38 -13.79
N PRO A 158 7.55 -9.39 -14.61
CA PRO A 158 7.04 -8.02 -14.56
C PRO A 158 6.50 -7.51 -15.90
N SER A 159 5.20 -7.22 -15.99
CA SER A 159 4.62 -6.15 -16.83
C SER A 159 3.12 -6.31 -16.92
N PHE A 160 2.37 -5.25 -16.60
CA PHE A 160 0.92 -5.22 -16.77
C PHE A 160 0.53 -4.38 -17.99
N THR A 161 -0.35 -4.91 -18.85
CA THR A 161 -0.99 -4.17 -19.95
C THR A 161 -2.50 -4.25 -19.75
N ARG A 162 -3.17 -3.09 -19.61
CA ARG A 162 -4.61 -2.95 -19.38
C ARG A 162 -5.45 -3.28 -20.64
N PRO A 163 -6.76 -3.61 -20.49
CA PRO A 163 -7.71 -3.52 -21.58
C PRO A 163 -8.01 -2.03 -21.90
N ALA A 164 -8.29 -1.80 -23.18
CA ALA A 164 -8.37 -0.51 -23.86
C ALA A 164 -9.31 0.51 -23.17
N ASN A 165 -8.72 1.55 -22.55
CA ASN A 165 -9.21 2.95 -22.53
C ASN A 165 -8.47 3.88 -21.55
N ALA A 166 -7.35 3.48 -20.95
CA ALA A 166 -6.36 4.46 -20.51
C ALA A 166 -4.95 3.93 -20.74
N SER A 167 -4.24 4.61 -21.64
CA SER A 167 -3.03 4.15 -22.33
C SER A 167 -1.75 4.18 -21.50
N LYS A 168 -1.84 4.16 -20.17
CA LYS A 168 -0.67 4.23 -19.27
C LYS A 168 -0.43 2.90 -18.55
N LYS A 169 0.79 2.37 -18.63
CA LYS A 169 1.15 1.06 -18.06
C LYS A 169 1.44 1.21 -16.57
N LEU A 170 0.70 0.51 -15.70
CA LEU A 170 1.00 0.45 -14.27
C LEU A 170 2.25 -0.41 -14.04
N ASN A 171 3.28 0.16 -13.43
CA ASN A 171 4.42 -0.58 -12.89
C ASN A 171 4.22 -0.73 -11.38
N LEU A 172 3.89 -1.95 -10.94
CA LEU A 172 3.91 -2.35 -9.55
C LEU A 172 4.96 -3.45 -9.39
N LYS A 173 5.92 -3.26 -8.50
CA LYS A 173 6.97 -4.25 -8.21
C LYS A 173 7.15 -4.38 -6.70
N ALA A 174 6.94 -5.59 -6.17
CA ALA A 174 7.32 -5.95 -4.81
C ALA A 174 8.59 -6.80 -4.85
N THR A 175 9.62 -6.39 -4.12
CA THR A 175 10.87 -7.13 -3.98
C THR A 175 11.06 -7.52 -2.53
N GLN A 176 11.27 -8.81 -2.28
CA GLN A 176 11.59 -9.28 -0.94
C GLN A 176 13.04 -8.95 -0.58
N THR A 177 13.26 -8.59 0.68
CA THR A 177 14.56 -8.36 1.30
C THR A 177 14.68 -9.30 2.51
N GLY A 178 15.90 -9.56 2.98
CA GLY A 178 16.12 -10.40 4.17
C GLY A 178 15.44 -9.90 5.46
N LYS A 179 14.86 -8.69 5.44
CA LYS A 179 14.17 -8.07 6.58
C LYS A 179 12.75 -7.61 6.26
N GLY A 180 12.19 -7.90 5.08
CA GLY A 180 10.94 -7.24 4.66
C GLY A 180 10.62 -7.23 3.16
N TYR A 181 9.70 -6.35 2.73
CA TYR A 181 9.43 -6.05 1.32
C TYR A 181 9.76 -4.60 0.96
N GLN A 182 10.16 -4.37 -0.29
CA GLN A 182 10.22 -3.06 -0.95
C GLN A 182 9.20 -3.01 -2.08
N ILE A 183 8.32 -2.01 -2.10
CA ILE A 183 7.27 -1.88 -3.11
C ILE A 183 7.45 -0.61 -3.93
N GLN A 184 7.60 -0.74 -5.24
CA GLN A 184 7.66 0.36 -6.20
C GLN A 184 6.34 0.44 -7.00
N ALA A 185 5.70 1.62 -7.03
CA ALA A 185 4.45 1.83 -7.77
C ALA A 185 4.43 3.13 -8.61
N GLY A 186 3.95 3.07 -9.84
CA GLY A 186 3.69 4.24 -10.70
C GLY A 186 3.25 3.90 -12.13
N PHE A 187 2.61 4.83 -12.85
CA PHE A 187 2.28 4.63 -14.26
C PHE A 187 3.41 5.13 -15.18
N LYS A 188 3.69 4.39 -16.27
CA LYS A 188 4.44 4.83 -17.45
C LYS A 188 3.47 5.41 -18.47
#